data_AF-A0A7J0E6T0-F1
#
_entry.id   AF-A0A7J0E6T0-F1
#
_cell.length_a   1.000
_cell.length_b   1.000
_cell.length_c   1.000
_cell.angle_alpha   90.00
_cell.angle_beta   90.00
_cell.angle_gamma   90.00
#
_symmetry.space_group_name_H-M   'P 1'
#
loop_
_entity.id
_entity.type
_entity.pdbx_description
1 polymer ?
#
loop_
_entity_poly.entity_id
_entity_poly.type
_entity_poly.pdbx_seq_one_letter_code
_entity_poly.pdbx_strand_id
1 'polypeptide(L)'
;MVSFIHLAKNVNAAELGWYEDVILDACCQNIASSDEIWNLVVEMSVVLLTCIQRSNPRSTWFEKILSEMLSHLERHPRNKERRISWLKHIEQLFNVVGLVLLAHFRRLFPLFFQWMHADDDETILLVLERVRTVTKLTWIRNSPYIER
;
A
#
# COMPACT_ATOMS: atom_id res chain seq x y z
N MET A 1 -16.23 2.83 7.60
CA MET A 1 -15.09 2.92 6.66
C MET A 1 -15.06 4.25 5.92
N VAL A 2 -16.11 4.63 5.17
CA VAL A 2 -16.13 5.92 4.42
C VAL A 2 -15.89 7.14 5.32
N SER A 3 -16.52 7.21 6.49
CA SER A 3 -16.29 8.31 7.44
C SER A 3 -14.83 8.39 7.92
N PHE A 4 -14.16 7.25 8.12
CA PHE A 4 -12.75 7.21 8.50
C PHE A 4 -11.84 7.66 7.36
N ILE A 5 -12.14 7.27 6.11
CA ILE A 5 -11.44 7.79 4.92
C ILE A 5 -11.58 9.32 4.87
N HIS A 6 -12.80 9.84 5.05
CA HIS A 6 -13.05 11.27 5.04
C HIS A 6 -12.30 11.99 6.18
N LEU A 7 -12.34 11.45 7.40
CA LEU A 7 -11.58 12.00 8.52
C LEU A 7 -10.08 12.00 8.22
N ALA A 8 -9.51 10.89 7.76
CA ALA A 8 -8.09 10.79 7.48
C ALA A 8 -7.58 11.75 6.39
N LYS A 9 -8.45 12.13 5.44
CA LYS A 9 -8.13 13.11 4.38
C LYS A 9 -8.26 14.57 4.83
N ASN A 10 -9.06 14.86 5.86
CA ASN A 10 -9.43 16.23 6.24
C ASN A 10 -8.97 16.66 7.64
N VAL A 11 -8.67 15.71 8.52
CA VAL A 11 -8.28 15.97 9.91
C VAL A 11 -6.76 16.01 10.04
N ASN A 12 -6.26 16.81 10.98
CA ASN A 12 -4.83 16.89 11.27
C ASN A 12 -4.33 15.58 11.90
N ALA A 13 -3.16 15.10 11.47
CA ALA A 13 -2.53 13.88 11.98
C ALA A 13 -2.38 13.90 13.51
N ALA A 14 -2.16 15.07 14.11
CA ALA A 14 -2.03 15.24 15.55
C ALA A 14 -3.28 14.80 16.33
N GLU A 15 -4.48 14.92 15.77
CA GLU A 15 -5.73 14.51 16.44
C GLU A 15 -5.90 12.98 16.40
N LEU A 16 -5.47 12.35 15.30
CA LEU A 16 -5.54 10.90 15.13
C LEU A 16 -4.41 10.17 15.87
N GLY A 17 -3.26 10.82 16.09
CA GLY A 17 -2.10 10.21 16.76
C GLY A 17 -2.36 9.72 18.18
N TRP A 18 -3.30 10.34 18.92
CA TRP A 18 -3.66 9.90 20.28
C TRP A 18 -4.28 8.50 20.32
N TYR A 19 -4.83 8.03 19.20
CA TYR A 19 -5.48 6.74 19.06
C TYR A 19 -4.77 5.83 18.04
N GLU A 20 -3.51 6.14 17.73
CA GLU A 20 -2.70 5.48 16.69
C GLU A 20 -2.82 3.95 16.74
N ASP A 21 -2.44 3.34 17.87
CA ASP A 21 -2.37 1.88 17.96
C ASP A 21 -3.74 1.22 17.77
N VAL A 22 -4.79 1.81 18.34
CA VAL A 22 -6.16 1.27 18.25
C VAL A 22 -6.68 1.36 16.82
N ILE A 23 -6.45 2.50 16.16
CA ILE A 23 -6.88 2.72 14.77
C ILE A 23 -6.14 1.78 13.83
N LEU A 24 -4.81 1.67 13.96
CA LEU A 24 -4.00 0.87 13.06
C LEU A 24 -4.16 -0.64 13.30
N ASP A 25 -4.43 -1.06 14.54
CA ASP A 25 -4.79 -2.45 14.81
C ASP A 25 -6.15 -2.81 14.20
N ALA A 26 -7.15 -1.92 14.34
CA ALA A 26 -8.44 -2.09 13.67
C ALA A 26 -8.29 -2.14 12.14
N CYS A 27 -7.38 -1.35 11.56
CA CYS A 27 -7.05 -1.45 10.13
C CYS A 27 -6.53 -2.85 9.79
N CYS A 28 -5.56 -3.37 10.54
CA CYS A 28 -5.01 -4.72 10.31
C CYS A 28 -6.09 -5.81 10.36
N GLN A 29 -6.94 -5.80 11.39
CA GLN A 29 -8.00 -6.79 11.56
C GLN A 29 -9.01 -6.76 10.41
N ASN A 30 -9.31 -5.57 9.89
CA ASN A 30 -10.24 -5.40 8.78
C ASN A 30 -9.70 -5.87 7.42
N ILE A 31 -8.38 -6.06 7.25
CA ILE A 31 -7.80 -6.57 5.99
C ILE A 31 -8.35 -7.99 5.67
N ALA A 32 -8.75 -8.76 6.67
CA ALA A 32 -9.36 -10.07 6.45
C ALA A 32 -10.83 -10.05 5.98
N SER A 33 -11.37 -8.89 5.63
CA SER A 33 -12.77 -8.71 5.23
C SER A 33 -13.16 -9.38 3.90
N SER A 34 -14.47 -9.43 3.64
CA SER A 34 -15.06 -9.89 2.38
C SER A 34 -14.71 -8.98 1.20
N ASP A 35 -14.91 -9.51 -0.01
CA ASP A 35 -14.58 -8.85 -1.27
C ASP A 35 -15.32 -7.51 -1.46
N GLU A 36 -16.59 -7.44 -1.05
CA GLU A 36 -17.46 -6.28 -1.23
C GLU A 36 -16.92 -4.99 -0.59
N ILE A 37 -16.25 -5.12 0.56
CA ILE A 37 -15.73 -3.97 1.32
C ILE A 37 -14.22 -3.83 1.21
N TRP A 38 -13.54 -4.77 0.55
CA TRP A 38 -12.08 -4.78 0.42
C TRP A 38 -11.54 -3.44 -0.10
N ASN A 39 -12.23 -2.84 -1.08
CA ASN A 39 -11.79 -1.56 -1.62
C ASN A 39 -11.78 -0.42 -0.61
N LEU A 40 -12.81 -0.35 0.22
CA LEU A 40 -12.89 0.64 1.28
C LEU A 40 -11.86 0.35 2.38
N VAL A 41 -11.60 -0.93 2.68
CA VAL A 41 -10.61 -1.33 3.68
C VAL A 41 -9.20 -0.95 3.25
N VAL A 42 -8.82 -1.23 2.00
CA VAL A 42 -7.50 -0.86 1.47
C VAL A 42 -7.32 0.65 1.50
N GLU A 43 -8.27 1.39 0.93
CA GLU A 43 -8.19 2.86 0.91
C GLU A 43 -8.08 3.43 2.32
N MET A 44 -8.97 3.02 3.22
CA MET A 44 -8.97 3.46 4.61
C MET A 44 -7.63 3.17 5.29
N SER A 45 -7.11 1.95 5.13
CA SER A 45 -5.87 1.52 5.77
C SER A 45 -4.67 2.31 5.25
N VAL A 46 -4.57 2.53 3.93
CA VAL A 46 -3.49 3.32 3.33
C VAL A 46 -3.55 4.77 3.80
N VAL A 47 -4.73 5.41 3.75
CA VAL A 47 -4.87 6.82 4.09
C VAL A 47 -4.65 7.06 5.59
N LEU A 48 -5.22 6.22 6.47
CA LEU A 48 -5.01 6.37 7.91
C LEU A 48 -3.55 6.13 8.30
N LEU A 49 -2.94 5.05 7.79
CA LEU A 49 -1.54 4.75 8.08
C LEU A 49 -0.61 5.87 7.64
N THR A 50 -0.76 6.35 6.40
CA THR A 50 0.09 7.43 5.88
C THR A 50 -0.18 8.78 6.51
N CYS A 51 -1.39 9.02 7.04
CA CYS A 51 -1.72 10.21 7.81
C CYS A 51 -1.08 10.17 9.21
N ILE A 52 -1.28 9.07 9.95
CA ILE A 52 -0.81 8.91 11.32
C ILE A 52 0.73 8.78 11.37
N GLN A 53 1.32 7.93 10.53
CA GLN A 53 2.75 7.62 10.54
C GLN A 53 3.60 8.52 9.62
N ARG A 54 3.06 9.66 9.15
CA ARG A 54 3.73 10.51 8.17
C ARG A 54 5.14 10.94 8.57
N SER A 55 5.36 11.16 9.86
CA SER A 55 6.64 11.58 10.43
C SER A 55 7.63 10.42 10.65
N ASN A 56 7.17 9.17 10.61
CA ASN A 56 7.97 7.99 10.89
C ASN A 56 7.79 6.90 9.80
N PRO A 57 8.42 7.05 8.62
CA PRO A 57 8.32 6.07 7.53
C PRO A 57 8.94 4.70 7.86
N ARG A 58 9.66 4.59 8.99
CA ARG A 58 10.23 3.33 9.50
C ARG A 58 9.38 2.68 10.59
N SER A 59 8.17 3.20 10.83
CA SER A 59 7.24 2.60 11.78
C SER A 59 6.94 1.15 11.39
N THR A 60 6.95 0.25 12.38
CA THR A 60 6.61 -1.17 12.21
C THR A 60 5.17 -1.36 11.72
N TRP A 61 4.31 -0.36 11.90
CA TRP A 61 2.96 -0.35 11.36
C TRP A 61 2.92 -0.42 9.83
N PHE A 62 3.90 0.16 9.13
CA PHE A 62 4.01 0.01 7.67
C PHE A 62 4.27 -1.43 7.27
N GLU A 63 5.21 -2.08 7.95
CA GLU A 63 5.53 -3.49 7.71
C GLU A 63 4.32 -4.38 8.02
N LYS A 64 3.65 -4.18 9.16
CA LYS A 64 2.51 -4.98 9.61
C LYS A 64 1.34 -4.88 8.62
N ILE A 65 0.87 -3.66 8.32
CA ILE A 65 -0.27 -3.44 7.41
C ILE A 65 0.04 -3.91 5.99
N LEU A 66 1.21 -3.57 5.45
CA LEU A 66 1.59 -4.02 4.11
C LEU A 66 1.70 -5.54 4.05
N SER A 67 2.27 -6.16 5.09
CA SER A 67 2.40 -7.62 5.14
C SER A 67 1.05 -8.32 5.18
N GLU A 68 0.09 -7.81 5.93
CA GLU A 68 -1.28 -8.34 5.95
C GLU A 68 -1.96 -8.20 4.59
N MET A 69 -1.89 -7.03 3.94
CA MET A 69 -2.44 -6.84 2.61
C MET A 69 -1.84 -7.81 1.60
N LEU A 70 -0.51 -7.96 1.61
CA LEU A 70 0.19 -8.89 0.72
C LEU A 70 -0.20 -10.34 1.00
N SER A 71 -0.35 -10.74 2.27
CA SER A 71 -0.77 -12.10 2.64
C SER A 71 -2.14 -12.42 2.07
N HIS A 72 -3.06 -11.45 2.08
CA HIS A 72 -4.38 -11.61 1.49
C HIS A 72 -4.36 -11.70 -0.05
N LEU A 73 -3.49 -10.93 -0.70
CA LEU A 73 -3.34 -10.95 -2.16
C LEU A 73 -2.66 -12.23 -2.64
N GLU A 74 -1.66 -12.73 -1.90
CA GLU A 74 -0.95 -13.99 -2.18
C GLU A 74 -1.88 -15.21 -2.06
N ARG A 75 -2.89 -15.16 -1.17
CA ARG A 75 -3.91 -16.23 -1.05
C ARG A 75 -4.90 -16.23 -2.20
N HIS A 76 -5.20 -15.07 -2.77
CA HIS A 76 -6.20 -14.90 -3.83
C HIS A 76 -5.69 -14.07 -5.02
N PRO A 77 -4.56 -14.45 -5.66
CA PRO A 77 -3.87 -13.58 -6.62
C PRO A 77 -4.64 -13.41 -7.94
N ARG A 78 -5.61 -14.28 -8.22
CA ARG A 78 -6.46 -14.19 -9.42
C ARG A 78 -7.75 -13.38 -9.19
N ASN A 79 -8.02 -12.95 -7.96
CA ASN A 79 -9.20 -12.12 -7.69
C ASN A 79 -8.98 -10.72 -8.27
N LYS A 80 -9.65 -10.44 -9.39
CA LYS A 80 -9.51 -9.21 -10.16
C LYS A 80 -9.85 -7.96 -9.33
N GLU A 81 -10.97 -8.00 -8.61
CA GLU A 81 -11.45 -6.85 -7.82
C GLU A 81 -10.46 -6.50 -6.70
N ARG A 82 -9.97 -7.52 -5.99
CA ARG A 82 -8.98 -7.33 -4.91
C ARG A 82 -7.70 -6.69 -5.41
N ARG A 83 -7.18 -7.20 -6.52
CA ARG A 83 -5.96 -6.72 -7.16
C ARG A 83 -6.11 -5.28 -7.63
N ILE A 84 -7.15 -4.98 -8.41
CA ILE A 84 -7.38 -3.64 -8.96
C ILE A 84 -7.54 -2.63 -7.83
N SER A 85 -8.32 -2.96 -6.81
CA SER A 85 -8.51 -2.09 -5.66
C SER A 85 -7.19 -1.81 -4.93
N TRP A 86 -6.40 -2.85 -4.65
CA TRP A 86 -5.12 -2.68 -3.98
C TRP A 86 -4.15 -1.82 -4.81
N LEU A 87 -4.04 -2.10 -6.10
CA LEU A 87 -3.16 -1.34 -7.00
C LEU A 87 -3.56 0.13 -7.12
N LYS A 88 -4.86 0.46 -7.06
CA LYS A 88 -5.36 1.85 -7.13
C LYS A 88 -4.92 2.70 -5.93
N HIS A 89 -4.84 2.12 -4.74
CA HIS A 89 -4.62 2.88 -3.51
C HIS A 89 -3.19 2.79 -2.96
N ILE A 90 -2.46 1.70 -3.24
CA ILE A 90 -1.20 1.41 -2.55
C ILE A 90 -0.06 2.41 -2.84
N GLU A 91 -0.14 3.18 -3.93
CA GLU A 91 0.90 4.13 -4.30
C GLU A 91 1.21 5.16 -3.21
N GLN A 92 0.18 5.65 -2.49
CA GLN A 92 0.38 6.58 -1.39
C GLN A 92 1.24 5.98 -0.28
N LEU A 93 1.04 4.70 0.05
CA LEU A 93 1.87 3.96 1.01
C LEU A 93 3.31 3.84 0.51
N PHE A 94 3.49 3.46 -0.77
CA PHE A 94 4.82 3.33 -1.36
C PHE A 94 5.61 4.64 -1.27
N ASN A 95 5.00 5.77 -1.59
CA ASN A 95 5.66 7.07 -1.54
C ASN A 95 6.16 7.45 -0.14
N VAL A 96 5.48 7.02 0.93
CA VAL A 96 5.93 7.26 2.31
C VAL A 96 7.04 6.30 2.72
N VAL A 97 6.90 5.00 2.41
CA VAL A 97 7.89 3.97 2.78
C VAL A 97 9.21 4.14 2.02
N GLY A 98 9.16 4.53 0.76
CA GLY A 98 10.34 4.84 -0.05
C GLY A 98 11.32 3.67 -0.18
N LEU A 99 12.60 3.91 0.15
CA LEU A 99 13.68 2.92 -0.01
C LEU A 99 13.43 1.62 0.79
N VAL A 100 12.69 1.70 1.90
CA VAL A 100 12.41 0.53 2.76
C VAL A 100 11.55 -0.51 2.02
N LEU A 101 10.89 -0.14 0.91
CA LEU A 101 10.17 -1.08 0.05
C LEU A 101 11.04 -2.23 -0.46
N LEU A 102 12.38 -2.06 -0.53
CA LEU A 102 13.32 -3.12 -0.87
C LEU A 102 13.10 -4.39 -0.03
N ALA A 103 12.76 -4.25 1.26
CA ALA A 103 12.48 -5.39 2.14
C ALA A 103 11.26 -6.22 1.69
N HIS A 104 10.35 -5.62 0.94
CA HIS A 104 9.12 -6.25 0.47
C HIS A 104 9.21 -6.78 -0.98
N PHE A 105 10.34 -6.62 -1.65
CA PHE A 105 10.50 -7.00 -3.07
C PHE A 105 10.17 -8.48 -3.31
N ARG A 106 10.61 -9.35 -2.39
CA ARG A 106 10.36 -10.79 -2.47
C ARG A 106 8.87 -11.15 -2.52
N ARG A 107 7.99 -10.27 -2.04
CA ARG A 107 6.53 -10.48 -2.03
C ARG A 107 5.83 -9.67 -3.11
N LEU A 108 6.26 -8.42 -3.32
CA LEU A 108 5.69 -7.50 -4.31
C LEU A 108 5.91 -7.98 -5.75
N PHE A 109 7.17 -8.28 -6.11
CA PHE A 109 7.49 -8.58 -7.51
C PHE A 109 6.87 -9.87 -8.04
N PRO A 110 6.76 -10.97 -7.28
CA PRO A 110 6.01 -12.14 -7.73
C PRO A 110 4.56 -11.82 -8.07
N LEU A 111 3.86 -11.03 -7.24
CA LEU A 111 2.50 -10.59 -7.53
C LEU A 111 2.45 -9.71 -8.77
N PHE A 112 3.35 -8.72 -8.88
CA PHE A 112 3.43 -7.88 -10.09
C PHE A 112 3.67 -8.71 -11.34
N PHE A 113 4.65 -9.61 -11.33
CA PHE A 113 4.95 -10.45 -12.48
C PHE A 113 3.81 -11.37 -12.86
N GLN A 114 3.11 -11.93 -11.88
CA GLN A 114 1.91 -12.71 -12.13
C GLN A 114 0.81 -11.85 -12.77
N TRP A 115 0.61 -10.62 -12.29
CA TRP A 115 -0.47 -9.74 -12.73
C TRP A 115 -0.19 -9.00 -14.04
N MET A 116 1.07 -8.85 -14.46
CA MET A 116 1.41 -8.37 -15.81
C MET A 116 0.92 -9.31 -16.92
N HIS A 117 0.60 -10.56 -16.58
CA HIS A 117 0.04 -11.56 -17.49
C HIS A 117 -1.48 -11.76 -17.26
N ALA A 118 -2.15 -10.83 -16.59
CA ALA A 118 -3.61 -10.87 -16.45
C ALA A 118 -4.29 -10.57 -17.81
N ASP A 119 -5.50 -11.10 -18.01
CA ASP A 119 -6.25 -10.94 -19.27
C ASP A 119 -6.92 -9.56 -19.42
N ASP A 120 -6.70 -8.61 -18.49
CA ASP A 120 -7.33 -7.29 -18.49
C ASP A 120 -6.31 -6.14 -18.47
N ASP A 121 -6.50 -5.20 -19.40
CA ASP A 121 -5.60 -4.04 -19.60
C ASP A 121 -5.51 -3.14 -18.36
N GLU A 122 -6.61 -2.98 -17.61
CA GLU A 122 -6.64 -2.15 -16.40
C GLU A 122 -5.63 -2.66 -15.36
N THR A 123 -5.61 -3.97 -15.12
CA THR A 123 -4.61 -4.58 -14.25
C THR A 123 -3.20 -4.33 -14.76
N ILE A 124 -2.95 -4.60 -16.04
CA ILE A 124 -1.59 -4.49 -16.60
C ILE A 124 -1.08 -3.06 -16.45
N LEU A 125 -1.89 -2.06 -16.81
CA LEU A 125 -1.55 -0.64 -16.66
C LEU A 125 -1.23 -0.28 -15.21
N LEU A 126 -2.10 -0.64 -14.28
CA LEU A 126 -1.90 -0.35 -12.86
C LEU A 126 -0.64 -1.04 -12.32
N VAL A 127 -0.37 -2.28 -12.70
CA VAL A 127 0.86 -2.98 -12.28
C VAL A 127 2.10 -2.27 -12.82
N LEU A 128 2.11 -1.89 -14.10
CA LEU A 128 3.24 -1.19 -14.71
C LEU A 128 3.49 0.17 -14.04
N GLU A 129 2.45 0.91 -13.69
CA GLU A 129 2.56 2.14 -12.90
C GLU A 129 3.18 1.87 -11.52
N ARG A 130 2.68 0.86 -10.79
CA ARG A 130 3.21 0.54 -9.46
C ARG A 130 4.64 0.02 -9.51
N VAL A 131 5.01 -0.80 -10.50
CA VAL A 131 6.39 -1.24 -10.75
C VAL A 131 7.30 -0.05 -11.02
N ARG A 132 6.86 0.90 -11.85
CA ARG A 132 7.59 2.15 -12.11
C ARG A 132 7.80 2.95 -10.82
N THR A 133 6.76 3.10 -10.01
CA THR A 133 6.83 3.83 -8.73
C THR A 133 7.80 3.14 -7.76
N VAL A 134 7.65 1.83 -7.53
CA VAL A 134 8.55 1.07 -6.64
C VAL A 134 10.00 1.15 -7.11
N THR A 135 10.24 0.98 -8.42
CA THR A 135 11.58 1.07 -9.01
C THR A 135 12.16 2.48 -8.80
N LYS A 136 11.41 3.54 -9.11
CA LYS A 136 11.87 4.93 -8.94
C LYS A 136 12.19 5.28 -7.48
N LEU A 137 11.43 4.74 -6.52
CA LEU A 137 11.62 4.99 -5.10
C LEU A 137 12.82 4.25 -4.50
N THR A 138 13.16 3.09 -5.07
CA THR A 138 14.24 2.22 -4.57
C THR A 138 15.52 2.29 -5.39
N TRP A 139 15.47 2.90 -6.59
CA TRP A 139 16.63 3.06 -7.44
C TRP A 139 17.72 3.93 -6.77
N ILE A 140 18.96 3.49 -6.90
CA ILE A 140 20.12 4.20 -6.37
C ILE A 140 20.29 5.50 -7.14
N ARG A 141 19.95 6.63 -6.51
CA ARG A 141 20.04 7.97 -7.11
C ARG A 141 21.47 8.48 -7.27
N ASN A 142 22.44 7.86 -6.61
CA ASN A 142 23.87 8.21 -6.69
C ASN A 142 24.66 7.15 -7.48
N SER A 143 24.28 6.92 -8.74
CA SER A 143 25.19 6.27 -9.68
C SER A 143 26.28 7.29 -10.05
N PRO A 144 27.58 6.92 -10.02
CA PRO A 144 28.67 7.81 -10.43
C PRO A 144 28.61 8.23 -11.92
N TYR A 145 27.63 7.72 -12.68
CA TYR A 145 27.39 8.01 -14.09
C TYR A 145 26.28 9.04 -14.36
N ILE A 146 25.74 9.69 -13.32
CA ILE A 146 24.77 10.78 -13.47
C ILE A 146 25.48 12.06 -13.04
N GLU A 147 25.94 12.84 -14.02
CA GLU A 147 26.56 14.14 -13.81
C GLU A 147 25.60 15.08 -13.06
N ARG A 148 26.16 15.86 -12.13
CA ARG A 148 25.45 16.76 -11.21
C ARG A 148 24.89 18.00 -11.89
#